data_AF-E2B330-F1
#
_entry.id   AF-E2B330-F1
#
_cell.length_a   1.000
_cell.length_b   1.000
_cell.length_c   1.000
_cell.angle_alpha   90.00
_cell.angle_beta   90.00
_cell.angle_gamma   90.00
#
_symmetry.space_group_name_H-M   'P 1'
#
loop_
_entity.id
_entity.type
_entity.pdbx_description
1 polymer ?
#
loop_
_entity_poly.entity_id
_entity_poly.type
_entity_poly.pdbx_seq_one_letter_code
_entity_poly.pdbx_strand_id
1 'polypeptide(L)'
;KSPIQSAFRTQMFLLIDIVKQGKGTSIDSNTARKFFENSQLSAKITGLDENLIVRFSILLQVIASGKKINSSKFTVFAFQTAEL
;
A
#
# COMPACT_ATOMS: atom_id res chain seq x y z
N LYS A 1 -2.05 -6.30 -20.81
CA LYS A 1 -2.29 -5.62 -19.52
C LYS A 1 -2.64 -6.67 -18.48
N SER A 2 -2.04 -6.62 -17.30
CA SER A 2 -2.33 -7.59 -16.24
C SER A 2 -3.80 -7.47 -15.78
N PRO A 3 -4.49 -8.57 -15.42
CA PRO A 3 -5.81 -8.53 -14.80
C PRO A 3 -5.88 -7.59 -13.59
N ILE A 4 -4.80 -7.56 -12.78
CA ILE A 4 -4.66 -6.69 -11.60
C ILE A 4 -4.65 -5.21 -12.02
N GLN A 5 -3.84 -4.84 -13.01
CA GLN A 5 -3.79 -3.46 -13.52
C GLN A 5 -5.14 -3.00 -14.08
N SER A 6 -5.84 -3.89 -14.79
CA SER A 6 -7.17 -3.60 -15.32
C SER A 6 -8.20 -3.40 -14.20
N ALA A 7 -8.19 -4.25 -13.17
CA ALA A 7 -9.09 -4.17 -12.03
C ALA A 7 -8.88 -2.88 -11.22
N PHE A 8 -7.63 -2.48 -10.96
CA PHE A 8 -7.36 -1.19 -10.31
C PHE A 8 -7.81 0.01 -11.15
N ARG A 9 -7.68 -0.06 -12.47
CA ARG A 9 -8.17 0.99 -13.36
C ARG A 9 -9.69 1.09 -13.36
N THR A 10 -10.41 -0.03 -13.39
CA THR A 10 -11.88 -0.03 -13.50
C THR A 10 -12.58 0.16 -12.15
N GLN A 11 -12.03 -0.37 -11.06
CA GLN A 11 -12.68 -0.35 -9.75
C GLN A 11 -12.20 0.81 -8.86
N MET A 12 -10.97 1.29 -9.05
CA MET A 12 -10.38 2.36 -8.22
C MET A 12 -9.96 3.61 -9.01
N PHE A 13 -10.15 3.60 -10.34
CA PHE A 13 -9.67 4.66 -11.24
C PHE A 13 -8.16 4.93 -11.08
N LEU A 14 -7.39 3.89 -10.77
CA LEU A 14 -5.94 3.97 -10.58
C LEU A 14 -5.20 3.42 -11.79
N LEU A 15 -4.23 4.19 -12.29
CA LEU A 15 -3.30 3.74 -13.30
C LEU A 15 -2.03 3.25 -12.62
N ILE A 16 -1.84 1.93 -12.58
CA ILE A 16 -0.73 1.30 -11.88
C ILE A 16 0.23 0.69 -12.90
N ASP A 17 1.53 0.76 -12.60
CA ASP A 17 2.58 0.09 -13.37
C ASP A 17 2.65 0.51 -14.86
N ILE A 18 2.31 1.78 -15.12
CA ILE A 18 2.55 2.41 -16.42
C ILE A 18 3.93 3.05 -16.37
N VAL A 19 4.87 2.57 -17.19
CA VAL A 19 6.21 3.15 -17.31
C VAL A 19 6.12 4.56 -17.87
N LYS A 20 6.65 5.55 -17.14
CA LYS A 20 6.90 6.91 -17.62
C LYS A 20 8.36 6.99 -18.03
N GLN A 21 8.63 7.16 -19.32
CA GLN A 21 10.01 7.27 -19.83
C GLN A 21 10.80 8.33 -19.03
N GLY A 22 11.95 7.93 -18.48
CA GLY A 22 12.83 8.78 -17.68
C GLY A 22 12.37 9.08 -16.23
N LYS A 23 11.23 8.55 -15.76
CA LYS A 23 10.66 8.87 -14.43
C LYS A 23 10.17 7.67 -13.61
N GLY A 24 10.44 6.44 -14.05
CA GLY A 24 10.02 5.21 -13.36
C GLY A 24 8.58 4.78 -13.70
N THR A 25 7.82 4.29 -12.73
CA THR A 25 6.42 3.88 -12.92
C THR A 25 5.44 5.00 -12.54
N SER A 26 4.19 4.90 -12.96
CA SER A 26 3.11 5.86 -12.64
C SER A 26 2.58 5.74 -11.21
N ILE A 27 3.30 5.05 -10.33
CA ILE A 27 2.95 4.91 -8.92
C ILE A 27 3.47 6.16 -8.20
N ASP A 28 2.58 7.10 -7.93
CA ASP A 28 2.88 8.29 -7.13
C ASP A 28 2.28 8.17 -5.72
N SER A 29 2.55 9.16 -4.87
CA SER A 29 2.04 9.21 -3.49
C SER A 29 0.51 9.20 -3.42
N ASN A 30 -0.19 9.64 -4.48
CA ASN A 30 -1.63 9.63 -4.54
C ASN A 30 -2.18 8.23 -4.84
N THR A 31 -1.55 7.50 -5.77
CA THR A 31 -1.84 6.09 -6.02
C THR A 31 -1.60 5.25 -4.77
N ALA A 32 -0.46 5.45 -4.08
CA ALA A 32 -0.16 4.75 -2.83
C ALA A 32 -1.21 5.01 -1.74
N ARG A 33 -1.63 6.27 -1.55
CA ARG A 33 -2.65 6.62 -0.56
C ARG A 33 -3.98 5.92 -0.84
N LYS A 34 -4.45 5.96 -2.09
CA LYS A 34 -5.70 5.29 -2.49
C LYS A 34 -5.64 3.77 -2.33
N PHE A 35 -4.48 3.16 -2.58
CA PHE A 35 -4.27 1.73 -2.36
C PHE A 35 -4.48 1.36 -0.88
N PHE A 36 -3.90 2.13 0.04
CA PHE A 36 -4.01 1.86 1.47
C PHE A 36 -5.33 2.34 2.11
N GLU A 37 -5.98 3.37 1.55
CA GLU A 37 -7.28 3.89 2.00
C GLU A 37 -8.41 2.88 1.77
N ASN A 38 -8.32 2.09 0.70
CA ASN A 38 -9.32 1.09 0.36
C ASN A 38 -8.73 -0.34 0.46
N SER A 39 -8.24 -0.68 1.67
CA SER A 39 -7.54 -1.94 1.96
C SER A 39 -8.32 -3.17 1.49
N GLN A 40 -9.63 -3.21 1.73
CA GLN A 40 -10.50 -4.31 1.33
C GLN A 40 -10.51 -4.53 -0.19
N LEU A 41 -10.67 -3.45 -0.96
CA LEU A 41 -10.69 -3.52 -2.42
C LEU A 41 -9.31 -3.86 -2.98
N SER A 42 -8.26 -3.28 -2.41
CA SER A 42 -6.86 -3.60 -2.75
C SER A 42 -6.53 -5.06 -2.50
N ALA A 43 -6.94 -5.62 -1.35
CA ALA A 43 -6.80 -7.03 -0.99
C ALA A 43 -7.53 -7.92 -2.02
N LYS A 44 -8.80 -7.60 -2.31
CA LYS A 44 -9.59 -8.32 -3.31
C LYS A 44 -8.96 -8.30 -4.71
N ILE A 45 -8.41 -7.17 -5.15
CA ILE A 45 -7.81 -7.04 -6.47
C ILE A 45 -6.46 -7.77 -6.56
N THR A 46 -5.64 -7.68 -5.52
CA THR A 46 -4.27 -8.25 -5.50
C THR A 46 -4.24 -9.71 -5.07
N GLY A 47 -5.27 -10.20 -4.39
CA GLY A 47 -5.28 -11.51 -3.73
C GLY A 47 -4.48 -11.55 -2.43
N LEU A 48 -4.05 -10.40 -1.89
CA LEU A 48 -3.32 -10.31 -0.63
C LEU A 48 -4.29 -10.30 0.56
N ASP A 49 -3.79 -10.70 1.73
CA ASP A 49 -4.50 -10.53 2.99
C ASP A 49 -4.73 -9.05 3.31
N GLU A 50 -5.96 -8.69 3.65
CA GLU A 50 -6.31 -7.31 3.97
C GLU A 50 -5.58 -6.81 5.23
N ASN A 51 -5.45 -7.65 6.24
CA ASN A 51 -4.78 -7.29 7.49
C ASN A 51 -3.27 -7.03 7.26
N LEU A 52 -2.63 -7.72 6.33
CA LEU A 52 -1.28 -7.40 5.87
C LEU A 52 -1.22 -5.98 5.26
N ILE A 53 -2.14 -5.64 4.35
CA ILE A 53 -2.20 -4.30 3.73
C ILE A 53 -2.43 -3.21 4.79
N VAL A 54 -3.35 -3.43 5.73
CA VAL A 54 -3.64 -2.50 6.83
C VAL A 54 -2.43 -2.28 7.72
N ARG A 55 -1.70 -3.34 8.08
CA ARG A 55 -0.51 -3.22 8.92
C ARG A 55 0.62 -2.47 8.24
N PHE A 56 0.86 -2.71 6.95
CA PHE A 56 1.80 -1.91 6.18
C PHE A 56 1.38 -0.44 6.09
N SER A 57 0.08 -0.16 5.92
CA SER A 57 -0.45 1.21 5.95
C SER A 57 -0.09 1.92 7.26
N ILE A 58 -0.29 1.26 8.41
CA ILE A 58 0.03 1.82 9.72
C ILE A 58 1.54 2.06 9.86
N LEU A 59 2.38 1.08 9.52
CA LEU A 59 3.85 1.22 9.60
C LEU A 59 4.34 2.42 8.79
N LEU A 60 3.87 2.54 7.54
CA LEU A 60 4.25 3.64 6.65
C LEU A 60 3.74 5.00 7.15
N GLN A 61 2.51 5.07 7.66
CA GLN A 61 1.97 6.29 8.26
C GLN A 61 2.77 6.73 9.49
N VAL A 62 3.18 5.79 10.35
CA VAL A 62 4.00 6.10 11.53
C VAL A 62 5.36 6.65 11.12
N ILE A 63 6.03 6.02 10.14
CA ILE A 63 7.31 6.51 9.58
C ILE A 63 7.15 7.91 8.96
N ALA A 64 6.08 8.13 8.20
CA ALA A 64 5.83 9.40 7.52
C ALA A 64 5.27 10.51 8.43
N SER A 65 4.91 10.20 9.68
CA SER A 65 4.20 11.13 10.58
C SER A 65 5.01 12.36 10.99
N GLY A 66 6.35 12.32 10.88
CA GLY A 66 7.25 13.36 11.38
C GLY A 66 7.25 13.51 12.91
N LYS A 67 6.60 12.59 13.65
CA LYS A 67 6.50 12.62 15.11
C LYS A 67 7.50 11.67 15.75
N LYS A 68 7.77 11.87 17.05
CA LYS A 68 8.58 10.92 17.84
C LYS A 68 7.85 9.58 17.95
N ILE A 69 8.47 8.53 17.45
CA ILE A 69 7.92 7.16 17.45
C ILE A 69 8.37 6.44 18.73
N ASN A 70 7.46 5.68 19.36
CA ASN A 70 7.84 4.74 20.41
C ASN A 70 8.48 3.51 19.75
N SER A 71 9.81 3.40 19.85
CA SER A 71 10.59 2.35 19.19
C SER A 71 10.15 0.95 19.64
N SER A 72 9.96 0.72 20.94
CA SER A 72 9.55 -0.59 21.47
C SER A 72 8.22 -1.07 20.88
N LYS A 73 7.19 -0.20 20.88
CA LYS A 73 5.87 -0.54 20.30
C LYS A 73 5.95 -0.72 18.78
N PHE A 74 6.69 0.14 18.10
CA PHE A 74 6.86 0.04 16.64
C PHE A 74 7.56 -1.26 16.24
N THR A 75 8.63 -1.63 16.94
CA THR A 75 9.37 -2.88 16.72
C THR A 75 8.49 -4.11 16.93
N VAL A 76 7.73 -4.16 18.03
CA VAL A 76 6.80 -5.27 18.29
C VAL A 76 5.76 -5.37 17.16
N PHE A 77 5.15 -4.25 16.77
CA PHE A 77 4.15 -4.25 15.70
C PHE A 77 4.74 -4.67 14.33
N ALA A 78 5.98 -4.24 14.03
CA ALA A 78 6.69 -4.64 12.82
C ALA A 78 6.98 -6.15 12.80
N PHE A 79 7.47 -6.72 13.91
CA PHE A 79 7.70 -8.17 14.01
C PHE A 79 6.41 -8.98 13.89
N GLN A 80 5.35 -8.58 14.61
CA GLN A 80 4.03 -9.21 14.48
C GLN A 80 3.45 -9.11 13.06
N THR A 81 3.86 -8.12 12.28
CA THR A 81 3.43 -7.98 10.88
C THR A 81 4.25 -8.89 9.97
N ALA A 82 5.52 -9.14 10.29
CA ALA A 82 6.38 -10.05 9.54
C ALA A 82 6.05 -11.54 9.77
N GLU A 83 5.34 -11.88 10.85
CA GLU A 83 4.89 -13.24 11.18
C GLU A 83 3.56 -13.64 10.50
N LEU A 84 2.90 -12.71 9.79
CA LEU A 84 1.69 -12.96 9.00
C LEU A 84 2.01 -13.58 7.64
#